data_AF-A0A529ZPJ3-F1
#
_entry.id   AF-A0A529ZPJ3-F1
#
_cell.length_a   1.000
_cell.length_b   1.000
_cell.length_c   1.000
_cell.angle_alpha   90.00
_cell.angle_beta   90.00
_cell.angle_gamma   90.00
#
_symmetry.space_group_name_H-M   'P 1'
#
loop_
_entity.id
_entity.type
_entity.pdbx_description
1 polymer ?
#
loop_
_entity_poly.entity_id
_entity_poly.type
_entity_poly.pdbx_seq_one_letter_code
_entity_poly.pdbx_strand_id
1 'polypeptide(L)'
;MNKYICEFVGTFALVFFGCATVLFMRSEVGLLGVAMAFGLSVIAMAYSIGPISGAHLNPAVSLGVFVSGRMKSGDLIGYVVAQCVGAIVASAVLYVIVEGKGGGYDVAANGFAQNGWSAYSATSAFLFEAVATFLFLVVILRATAEGGAGPLAGLAIGLTLVMIHLAGIAVSG
;
A
#
# COMPACT_ATOMS: atom_id res chain seq x y z
N MET A 1 3.27 -16.47 -14.07
CA MET A 1 2.68 -15.12 -14.22
C MET A 1 3.80 -14.13 -14.53
N ASN A 2 3.57 -13.09 -15.35
CA ASN A 2 4.59 -12.07 -15.64
C ASN A 2 4.74 -11.12 -14.43
N LYS A 3 5.96 -10.67 -14.11
CA LYS A 3 6.24 -9.78 -12.97
C LYS A 3 5.45 -8.46 -12.98
N TYR A 4 5.20 -7.88 -14.16
CA TYR A 4 4.38 -6.66 -14.27
C TYR A 4 2.91 -6.94 -13.98
N ILE A 5 2.39 -8.13 -14.35
CA ILE A 5 1.03 -8.54 -13.98
C ILE A 5 0.94 -8.76 -12.47
N CYS A 6 1.97 -9.35 -11.85
CA CYS A 6 2.03 -9.49 -10.40
C CYS A 6 1.94 -8.12 -9.71
N GLU A 7 2.75 -7.15 -10.12
CA GLU A 7 2.73 -5.80 -9.53
C GLU A 7 1.39 -5.09 -9.73
N PHE A 8 0.78 -5.22 -10.91
CA PHE A 8 -0.59 -4.75 -11.15
C PHE A 8 -1.60 -5.38 -10.18
N VAL A 9 -1.63 -6.72 -10.08
CA VAL A 9 -2.58 -7.45 -9.22
C VAL A 9 -2.35 -7.14 -7.76
N GLY A 10 -1.09 -7.07 -7.32
CA GLY A 10 -0.76 -6.83 -5.93
C GLY A 10 -1.06 -5.40 -5.49
N THR A 11 -0.78 -4.39 -6.31
CA THR A 11 -1.19 -3.02 -6.01
C THR A 11 -2.71 -2.85 -6.12
N PHE A 12 -3.36 -3.52 -7.08
CA PHE A 12 -4.82 -3.59 -7.13
C PHE A 12 -5.37 -4.13 -5.80
N ALA A 13 -4.86 -5.26 -5.30
CA ALA A 13 -5.31 -5.86 -4.05
C ALA A 13 -5.07 -4.95 -2.85
N LEU A 14 -3.90 -4.31 -2.76
CA LEU A 14 -3.56 -3.36 -1.71
C LEU A 14 -4.55 -2.20 -1.64
N VAL A 15 -4.81 -1.55 -2.78
CA VAL A 15 -5.77 -0.43 -2.86
C VAL A 15 -7.19 -0.93 -2.64
N PHE A 16 -7.58 -2.04 -3.27
CA PHE A 16 -8.93 -2.57 -3.18
C PHE A 16 -9.31 -2.89 -1.73
N PHE A 17 -8.53 -3.71 -1.02
CA PHE A 17 -8.87 -4.13 0.34
C PHE A 17 -8.67 -3.01 1.38
N GLY A 18 -7.58 -2.25 1.26
CA GLY A 18 -7.32 -1.11 2.15
C GLY A 18 -8.40 -0.04 2.04
N CYS A 19 -8.60 0.50 0.83
CA CYS A 19 -9.57 1.57 0.60
C CYS A 19 -11.02 1.11 0.74
N ALA A 20 -11.36 -0.15 0.39
CA ALA A 20 -12.70 -0.69 0.68
C ALA A 20 -12.98 -0.69 2.19
N THR A 21 -11.98 -1.04 3.01
CA THR A 21 -12.16 -1.03 4.47
C THR A 21 -12.43 0.38 4.97
N VAL A 22 -11.75 1.40 4.42
CA VAL A 22 -12.03 2.80 4.74
C VAL A 22 -13.44 3.22 4.32
N LEU A 23 -13.84 2.89 3.09
CA LEU A 23 -15.13 3.32 2.51
C LEU A 23 -16.34 2.64 3.16
N PHE A 24 -16.21 1.36 3.48
CA PHE A 24 -17.36 0.51 3.80
C PHE A 24 -17.40 0.05 5.25
N MET A 25 -16.25 -0.07 5.93
CA MET A 25 -16.16 -0.75 7.21
C MET A 25 -15.53 0.10 8.33
N ARG A 26 -15.03 1.30 8.04
CA ARG A 26 -14.30 2.13 9.04
C ARG A 26 -15.09 2.38 10.32
N SER A 27 -16.42 2.52 10.25
CA SER A 27 -17.28 2.69 11.44
C SER A 27 -17.30 1.45 12.33
N GLU A 28 -17.24 0.26 11.73
CA GLU A 28 -17.36 -1.03 12.42
C GLU A 28 -16.01 -1.52 12.96
N VAL A 29 -14.94 -1.34 12.17
CA VAL A 29 -13.62 -1.91 12.49
C VAL A 29 -12.63 -0.88 13.05
N GLY A 30 -12.98 0.40 13.00
CA GLY A 30 -12.13 1.51 13.47
C GLY A 30 -10.81 1.64 12.70
N LEU A 31 -9.93 2.51 13.19
CA LEU A 31 -8.61 2.75 12.57
C LEU A 31 -7.70 1.52 12.65
N LEU A 32 -7.85 0.69 13.69
CA LEU A 32 -7.11 -0.56 13.82
C LEU A 32 -7.46 -1.52 12.68
N GLY A 33 -8.74 -1.71 12.38
CA GLY A 33 -9.16 -2.57 11.28
C GLY A 33 -8.70 -2.07 9.92
N VAL A 34 -8.70 -0.75 9.70
CA VAL A 34 -8.13 -0.14 8.48
C VAL A 34 -6.64 -0.45 8.37
N ALA A 35 -5.86 -0.18 9.42
CA ALA A 35 -4.42 -0.46 9.44
C ALA A 35 -4.12 -1.94 9.18
N MET A 36 -4.89 -2.84 9.79
CA MET A 36 -4.80 -4.28 9.56
C MET A 36 -5.12 -4.65 8.11
N ALA A 37 -6.14 -4.07 7.49
CA ALA A 37 -6.48 -4.38 6.10
C ALA A 37 -5.34 -4.06 5.12
N PHE A 38 -4.70 -2.89 5.25
CA PHE A 38 -3.55 -2.54 4.43
C PHE A 38 -2.37 -3.50 4.63
N GLY A 39 -1.99 -3.76 5.89
CA GLY A 39 -0.88 -4.67 6.18
C GLY A 39 -1.14 -6.11 5.76
N LEU A 40 -2.33 -6.65 6.04
CA LEU A 40 -2.73 -8.01 5.63
C LEU A 40 -2.75 -8.17 4.11
N SER A 41 -3.12 -7.13 3.37
CA SER A 41 -3.08 -7.14 1.91
C SER A 41 -1.64 -7.30 1.40
N VAL A 42 -0.68 -6.58 1.98
CA VAL A 42 0.75 -6.75 1.66
C VAL A 42 1.24 -8.14 2.05
N ILE A 43 0.84 -8.68 3.21
CA ILE A 43 1.22 -10.05 3.62
C ILE A 43 0.73 -11.06 2.57
N ALA A 44 -0.54 -11.01 2.22
CA ALA A 44 -1.15 -11.93 1.26
C ALA A 44 -0.46 -11.86 -0.11
N MET A 45 -0.17 -10.65 -0.60
CA MET A 45 0.47 -10.46 -1.90
C MET A 45 1.95 -10.83 -1.86
N ALA A 46 2.68 -10.49 -0.80
CA ALA A 46 4.07 -10.89 -0.61
C ALA A 46 4.22 -12.42 -0.65
N TYR A 47 3.32 -13.16 -0.03
CA TYR A 47 3.37 -14.63 -0.02
C TYR A 47 2.87 -15.29 -1.31
N SER A 48 1.99 -14.65 -2.05
CA SER A 48 1.44 -15.22 -3.29
C SER A 48 2.28 -14.91 -4.54
N ILE A 49 2.72 -13.66 -4.68
CA ILE A 49 3.39 -13.17 -5.90
C ILE A 49 4.82 -12.67 -5.67
N GLY A 50 5.28 -12.63 -4.41
CA GLY A 50 6.66 -12.30 -4.04
C GLY A 50 7.71 -13.14 -4.76
N PRO A 51 7.56 -14.49 -4.88
CA PRO A 51 8.52 -15.32 -5.61
C PRO A 51 8.70 -14.97 -7.09
N ILE A 52 7.76 -14.21 -7.69
CA ILE A 52 7.77 -13.87 -9.11
C ILE A 52 8.26 -12.43 -9.34
N SER A 53 7.79 -11.48 -8.53
CA SER A 53 8.00 -10.04 -8.75
C SER A 53 8.79 -9.35 -7.65
N GLY A 54 8.96 -10.00 -6.50
CA GLY A 54 9.38 -9.34 -5.26
C GLY A 54 8.22 -8.68 -4.49
N ALA A 55 7.03 -8.58 -5.09
CA ALA A 55 5.84 -7.95 -4.52
C ALA A 55 6.14 -6.56 -3.92
N HIS A 56 6.62 -5.65 -4.78
CA HIS A 56 6.93 -4.29 -4.35
C HIS A 56 5.66 -3.51 -4.04
N LEU A 57 4.67 -3.62 -4.94
CA LEU A 57 3.31 -3.08 -4.85
C LEU A 57 3.23 -1.56 -4.69
N ASN A 58 4.36 -0.88 -4.76
CA ASN A 58 4.54 0.51 -4.38
C ASN A 58 5.74 1.12 -5.15
N PRO A 59 5.56 2.28 -5.80
CA PRO A 59 6.62 2.98 -6.50
C PRO A 59 7.83 3.35 -5.63
N ALA A 60 7.61 3.81 -4.39
CA ALA A 60 8.67 4.15 -3.45
C ALA A 60 9.47 2.93 -3.01
N VAL A 61 8.80 1.77 -2.83
CA VAL A 61 9.48 0.49 -2.58
C VAL A 61 10.35 0.11 -3.76
N SER A 62 9.81 0.20 -4.99
CA SER A 62 10.55 -0.12 -6.21
C SER A 62 11.77 0.79 -6.39
N LEU A 63 11.61 2.09 -6.13
CA LEU A 63 12.71 3.04 -6.14
C LEU A 63 13.77 2.70 -5.09
N GLY A 64 13.37 2.37 -3.86
CA GLY A 64 14.31 1.95 -2.80
C GLY A 64 15.09 0.68 -3.16
N VAL A 65 14.42 -0.31 -3.74
CA VAL A 65 15.06 -1.55 -4.23
C VAL A 65 16.02 -1.24 -5.40
N PHE A 66 15.63 -0.36 -6.32
CA PHE A 66 16.51 0.13 -7.40
C PHE A 66 17.76 0.84 -6.86
N VAL A 67 17.60 1.80 -5.95
CA VAL A 67 18.72 2.54 -5.33
C VAL A 67 19.62 1.61 -4.52
N SER A 68 19.08 0.53 -3.94
CA SER A 68 19.88 -0.50 -3.26
C SER A 68 20.69 -1.41 -4.20
N GLY A 69 20.59 -1.22 -5.53
CA GLY A 69 21.31 -2.02 -6.53
C GLY A 69 20.65 -3.37 -6.84
N ARG A 70 19.41 -3.61 -6.39
CA ARG A 70 18.72 -4.90 -6.50
C ARG A 70 17.69 -4.95 -7.65
N MET A 71 17.59 -3.90 -8.46
CA MET A 71 16.65 -3.80 -9.58
C MET A 71 17.27 -3.01 -10.74
N LYS A 72 16.90 -3.35 -11.99
CA LYS A 72 17.31 -2.61 -13.20
C LYS A 72 16.39 -1.40 -13.44
N SER A 73 16.90 -0.34 -14.06
CA SER A 73 16.12 0.88 -14.33
C SER A 73 14.89 0.64 -15.23
N GLY A 74 14.99 -0.23 -16.23
CA GLY A 74 13.85 -0.60 -17.06
C GLY A 74 12.74 -1.33 -16.28
N ASP A 75 13.12 -2.10 -15.26
CA ASP A 75 12.16 -2.77 -14.39
C ASP A 75 11.48 -1.79 -13.43
N LEU A 76 12.21 -0.80 -12.92
CA LEU A 76 11.63 0.28 -12.11
C LEU A 76 10.47 0.96 -12.85
N ILE A 77 10.69 1.39 -14.09
CA ILE A 77 9.66 2.08 -14.87
C ILE A 77 8.45 1.15 -15.09
N GLY A 78 8.69 -0.10 -15.52
CA GLY A 78 7.61 -1.06 -15.74
C GLY A 78 6.82 -1.39 -14.47
N TYR A 79 7.49 -1.48 -13.32
CA TYR A 79 6.85 -1.70 -12.02
C TYR A 79 5.98 -0.52 -11.64
N VAL A 80 6.51 0.71 -11.72
CA VAL A 80 5.76 1.93 -11.38
C VAL A 80 4.51 2.05 -12.25
N VAL A 81 4.62 1.82 -13.56
CA VAL A 81 3.47 1.84 -14.47
C VAL A 81 2.45 0.77 -14.09
N ALA A 82 2.88 -0.48 -13.87
CA ALA A 82 1.97 -1.56 -13.49
C ALA A 82 1.24 -1.28 -12.15
N GLN A 83 1.97 -0.77 -11.15
CA GLN A 83 1.43 -0.43 -9.84
C GLN A 83 0.41 0.71 -9.95
N CYS A 84 0.74 1.80 -10.65
CA CYS A 84 -0.18 2.92 -10.84
C CYS A 84 -1.45 2.50 -11.59
N VAL A 85 -1.32 1.68 -12.65
CA VAL A 85 -2.48 1.17 -13.39
C VAL A 85 -3.32 0.24 -12.48
N GLY A 86 -2.69 -0.61 -11.67
CA GLY A 86 -3.38 -1.45 -10.69
C GLY A 86 -4.17 -0.65 -9.66
N ALA A 87 -3.55 0.40 -9.10
CA ALA A 87 -4.20 1.31 -8.17
C ALA A 87 -5.40 2.02 -8.81
N ILE A 88 -5.24 2.57 -10.02
CA ILE A 88 -6.32 3.26 -10.74
C ILE A 88 -7.50 2.32 -11.01
N VAL A 89 -7.22 1.09 -11.47
CA VAL A 89 -8.27 0.12 -11.75
C VAL A 89 -8.98 -0.31 -10.46
N ALA A 90 -8.25 -0.53 -9.35
CA ALA A 90 -8.87 -0.80 -8.05
C ALA A 90 -9.79 0.33 -7.60
N SER A 91 -9.32 1.59 -7.69
CA SER A 91 -10.13 2.76 -7.36
C SER A 91 -11.38 2.88 -8.25
N ALA A 92 -11.27 2.61 -9.55
CA ALA A 92 -12.42 2.61 -10.46
C ALA A 92 -13.45 1.54 -10.09
N VAL A 93 -13.00 0.34 -9.74
CA VAL A 93 -13.89 -0.74 -9.26
C VAL A 93 -14.58 -0.33 -7.96
N LEU A 94 -13.85 0.24 -7.01
CA LEU A 94 -14.43 0.74 -5.76
C LEU A 94 -15.43 1.87 -6.00
N TYR A 95 -15.19 2.71 -6.99
CA TYR A 95 -16.08 3.83 -7.31
C TYR A 95 -17.44 3.32 -7.78
N VAL A 96 -17.43 2.36 -8.71
CA VAL A 96 -18.66 1.69 -9.18
C VAL A 96 -19.41 1.00 -8.02
N ILE A 97 -18.67 0.37 -7.09
CA ILE A 97 -19.30 -0.27 -5.91
C ILE A 97 -19.93 0.78 -4.99
N VAL A 98 -19.25 1.90 -4.74
CA VAL A 98 -19.74 3.01 -3.91
C VAL A 98 -21.01 3.63 -4.49
N GLU A 99 -21.08 3.84 -5.81
CA GLU A 99 -22.28 4.36 -6.48
C GLU A 99 -23.49 3.44 -6.32
N GLY A 100 -23.28 2.14 -6.14
CA GLY A 100 -24.32 1.16 -5.85
C GLY A 100 -24.84 1.16 -4.41
N LYS A 101 -24.32 2.01 -3.52
CA LYS A 101 -24.74 2.06 -2.11
C LYS A 101 -26.18 2.57 -1.98
N GLY A 102 -27.06 1.75 -1.40
CA GLY A 102 -28.43 2.15 -1.06
C GLY A 102 -28.45 3.39 -0.17
N GLY A 103 -29.23 4.40 -0.56
CA GLY A 103 -29.23 5.73 0.09
C GLY A 103 -28.20 6.72 -0.46
N GLY A 104 -27.37 6.29 -1.42
CA GLY A 104 -26.37 7.11 -2.09
C GLY A 104 -25.08 7.28 -1.29
N TYR A 105 -24.04 7.76 -1.97
CA TYR A 105 -22.78 8.19 -1.37
C TYR A 105 -22.24 9.40 -2.13
N ASP A 106 -22.13 10.54 -1.44
CA ASP A 106 -21.54 11.74 -2.03
C ASP A 106 -20.01 11.70 -1.85
N VAL A 107 -19.30 11.35 -2.93
CA VAL A 107 -17.83 11.30 -2.94
C VAL A 107 -17.20 12.68 -2.74
N ALA A 108 -17.84 13.74 -3.24
CA ALA A 108 -17.31 15.09 -3.09
C ALA A 108 -17.41 15.59 -1.64
N ALA A 109 -18.50 15.24 -0.96
CA ALA A 109 -18.70 15.60 0.44
C ALA A 109 -17.91 14.69 1.42
N ASN A 110 -17.82 13.38 1.15
CA ASN A 110 -17.30 12.39 2.09
C ASN A 110 -15.87 11.91 1.79
N GLY A 111 -15.32 12.28 0.62
CA GLY A 111 -14.04 11.77 0.14
C GLY A 111 -14.16 10.36 -0.47
N PHE A 112 -13.00 9.77 -0.83
CA PHE A 112 -12.91 8.47 -1.48
C PHE A 112 -11.74 7.62 -0.95
N ALA A 113 -11.77 7.35 0.35
CA ALA A 113 -10.69 6.70 1.10
C ALA A 113 -9.38 7.49 1.24
N GLN A 114 -9.31 8.73 0.75
CA GLN A 114 -8.22 9.65 1.10
C GLN A 114 -8.48 10.37 2.41
N ASN A 115 -7.44 10.53 3.21
CA ASN A 115 -7.41 11.48 4.31
C ASN A 115 -6.61 12.69 3.81
N GLY A 116 -7.13 13.91 4.00
CA GLY A 116 -6.30 15.09 3.85
C GLY A 116 -5.35 15.23 5.04
N TRP A 117 -4.37 16.13 4.95
CA TRP A 117 -3.57 16.55 6.10
C TRP A 117 -4.20 17.72 6.87
N SER A 118 -5.53 17.93 6.84
CA SER A 118 -6.13 19.18 7.33
C SER A 118 -5.94 19.44 8.83
N ALA A 119 -5.66 18.40 9.63
CA ALA A 119 -5.31 18.52 11.04
C ALA A 119 -3.82 18.84 11.30
N TYR A 120 -2.99 18.75 10.26
CA TYR A 120 -1.53 18.89 10.33
C TYR A 120 -1.02 19.88 9.27
N SER A 121 0.19 20.39 9.46
CA SER A 121 0.82 21.19 8.40
C SER A 121 1.31 20.28 7.27
N ALA A 122 1.41 20.81 6.05
CA ALA A 122 2.03 20.07 4.93
C ALA A 122 3.46 19.61 5.27
N THR A 123 4.21 20.41 6.04
CA THR A 123 5.55 20.05 6.54
C THR A 123 5.51 18.84 7.48
N SER A 124 4.52 18.77 8.38
CA SER A 124 4.34 17.64 9.29
C SER A 124 3.98 16.36 8.54
N ALA A 125 3.05 16.45 7.57
CA ALA A 125 2.68 15.33 6.71
C ALA A 125 3.89 14.82 5.91
N PHE A 126 4.64 15.72 5.26
CA PHE A 126 5.84 15.37 4.52
C PHE A 126 6.90 14.68 5.41
N LEU A 127 7.17 15.24 6.59
CA LEU A 127 8.15 14.67 7.50
C LEU A 127 7.74 13.26 7.96
N PHE A 128 6.46 13.06 8.29
CA PHE A 128 5.95 11.76 8.67
C PHE A 128 6.11 10.73 7.53
N GLU A 129 5.65 11.08 6.32
CA GLU A 129 5.75 10.20 5.14
C GLU A 129 7.20 9.84 4.80
N ALA A 130 8.12 10.80 4.87
CA ALA A 130 9.54 10.56 4.62
C ALA A 130 10.15 9.58 5.63
N VAL A 131 9.85 9.77 6.93
CA VAL A 131 10.37 8.90 8.00
C VAL A 131 9.73 7.51 7.94
N ALA A 132 8.40 7.43 7.80
CA ALA A 132 7.68 6.16 7.72
C ALA A 132 8.14 5.35 6.50
N THR A 133 8.26 5.97 5.34
CA THR A 133 8.76 5.30 4.11
C THR A 133 10.21 4.86 4.27
N PHE A 134 11.07 5.67 4.88
CA PHE A 134 12.44 5.28 5.18
C PHE A 134 12.50 4.04 6.07
N LEU A 135 11.74 4.02 7.18
CA LEU A 135 11.67 2.87 8.07
C LEU A 135 11.10 1.63 7.37
N PHE A 136 10.08 1.81 6.52
CA PHE A 136 9.51 0.73 5.72
C PHE A 136 10.55 0.10 4.78
N LEU A 137 11.32 0.94 4.07
CA LEU A 137 12.41 0.49 3.21
C LEU A 137 13.52 -0.22 3.98
N VAL A 138 13.88 0.26 5.19
CA VAL A 138 14.86 -0.43 6.05
C VAL A 138 14.38 -1.84 6.39
N VAL A 139 13.12 -2.00 6.80
CA VAL A 139 12.54 -3.33 7.08
C VAL A 139 12.57 -4.19 5.82
N ILE A 140 12.08 -3.69 4.68
CA ILE A 140 12.04 -4.45 3.43
C ILE A 140 13.44 -4.94 3.04
N LEU A 141 14.42 -4.03 2.97
CA LEU A 141 15.77 -4.36 2.50
C LEU A 141 16.52 -5.30 3.43
N ARG A 142 16.31 -5.19 4.74
CA ARG A 142 16.92 -6.08 5.75
C ARG A 142 16.19 -7.42 5.86
N ALA A 143 14.86 -7.44 5.83
CA ALA A 143 14.07 -8.67 5.90
C ALA A 143 14.34 -9.59 4.70
N THR A 144 14.60 -9.00 3.52
CA THR A 144 14.87 -9.72 2.26
C THR A 144 16.35 -9.95 1.97
N ALA A 145 17.27 -9.46 2.81
CA ALA A 145 18.70 -9.69 2.64
C ALA A 145 19.08 -11.14 2.99
N GLU A 146 20.27 -11.57 2.55
CA GLU A 146 20.89 -12.80 3.02
C GLU A 146 21.07 -12.77 4.55
N GLY A 147 20.66 -13.84 5.23
CA GLY A 147 20.59 -13.88 6.70
C GLY A 147 19.46 -13.03 7.32
N GLY A 148 18.56 -12.48 6.49
CA GLY A 148 17.37 -11.75 6.93
C GLY A 148 16.24 -12.66 7.42
N ALA A 149 15.01 -12.17 7.34
CA ALA A 149 13.81 -12.87 7.83
C ALA A 149 13.41 -14.07 6.96
N GLY A 150 13.95 -14.18 5.73
CA GLY A 150 13.72 -15.32 4.83
C GLY A 150 12.22 -15.56 4.59
N PRO A 151 11.67 -16.75 4.90
CA PRO A 151 10.24 -17.04 4.77
C PRO A 151 9.31 -16.11 5.57
N LEU A 152 9.82 -15.39 6.57
CA LEU A 152 9.01 -14.44 7.37
C LEU A 152 9.06 -13.00 6.83
N ALA A 153 9.76 -12.75 5.71
CA ALA A 153 9.91 -11.40 5.17
C ALA A 153 8.55 -10.75 4.84
N GLY A 154 7.63 -11.47 4.20
CA GLY A 154 6.30 -10.96 3.86
C GLY A 154 5.50 -10.53 5.11
N LEU A 155 5.56 -11.34 6.18
CA LEU A 155 4.94 -11.01 7.46
C LEU A 155 5.55 -9.74 8.09
N ALA A 156 6.88 -9.65 8.15
CA ALA A 156 7.57 -8.49 8.73
C ALA A 156 7.24 -7.19 7.98
N ILE A 157 7.22 -7.24 6.65
CA ILE A 157 6.91 -6.10 5.79
C ILE A 157 5.46 -5.66 6.01
N GLY A 158 4.48 -6.57 5.93
CA GLY A 158 3.09 -6.18 6.09
C GLY A 158 2.73 -5.71 7.51
N LEU A 159 3.30 -6.31 8.56
CA LEU A 159 3.14 -5.80 9.93
C LEU A 159 3.78 -4.42 10.12
N THR A 160 4.86 -4.11 9.40
CA THR A 160 5.42 -2.76 9.39
C THR A 160 4.45 -1.76 8.77
N LEU A 161 3.75 -2.15 7.69
CA LEU A 161 2.71 -1.30 7.11
C LEU A 161 1.51 -1.10 8.06
N VAL A 162 1.14 -2.13 8.85
CA VAL A 162 0.14 -1.97 9.94
C VAL A 162 0.61 -0.89 10.92
N MET A 163 1.85 -0.98 11.40
CA MET A 163 2.40 0.00 12.36
C MET A 163 2.43 1.42 11.81
N ILE A 164 2.79 1.58 10.53
CA ILE A 164 2.81 2.88 9.86
C ILE A 164 1.40 3.49 9.85
N HIS A 165 0.37 2.73 9.46
CA HIS A 165 -1.01 3.22 9.49
C HIS A 165 -1.47 3.50 10.93
N LEU A 166 -1.18 2.63 11.89
CA LEU A 166 -1.54 2.87 13.30
C LEU A 166 -0.94 4.18 13.84
N ALA A 167 0.29 4.51 13.45
CA ALA A 167 0.96 5.73 13.86
C ALA A 167 0.57 6.98 13.05
N GLY A 168 0.17 6.79 11.79
CA GLY A 168 0.18 7.84 10.77
C GLY A 168 -1.15 8.18 10.12
N ILE A 169 -2.18 7.34 10.27
CA ILE A 169 -3.44 7.47 9.52
C ILE A 169 -4.10 8.85 9.69
N ALA A 170 -3.92 9.46 10.87
CA ALA A 170 -4.45 10.78 11.18
C ALA A 170 -3.60 11.95 10.65
N VAL A 171 -2.32 11.71 10.34
CA VAL A 171 -1.38 12.73 9.88
C VAL A 171 -1.53 12.98 8.38
N SER A 172 -1.57 11.93 7.57
CA SER A 172 -1.51 12.03 6.11
C SER A 172 -2.37 11.04 5.33
N GLY A 173 -2.84 9.94 5.94
CA GLY A 173 -3.47 8.88 5.15
C GLY A 173 -3.32 7.52 5.78
#